data_AF-A0A7X9B7R1-F1
#
_entry.id   AF-A0A7X9B7R1-F1
#
_cell.length_a   1.000
_cell.length_b   1.000
_cell.length_c   1.000
_cell.angle_alpha   90.00
_cell.angle_beta   90.00
_cell.angle_gamma   90.00
#
_symmetry.space_group_name_H-M   'P 1'
#
loop_
_entity.id
_entity.type
_entity.pdbx_description
1 polymer ?
#
loop_
_entity_poly.entity_id
_entity_poly.type
_entity_poly.pdbx_seq_one_letter_code
_entity_poly.pdbx_strand_id
1 'polypeptide(L)'
;MIVHDYFNRYKNFVEGLTQKEKSKIIDKLERLQAFCPKFPYRRVNRRKYAMYLQSERWQKKVRYLLAKHVKCQCCGYDRDLVIHHKTYKNIFEEQEKDLTVLCHHCHNRVHNSN
;
A
#
# COMPACT_ATOMS: atom_id res chain seq x y z
N MET A 1 2.53 13.13 2.37
CA MET A 1 1.38 12.56 3.14
C MET A 1 0.32 11.93 2.23
N ILE A 2 0.68 11.00 1.34
CA ILE A 2 -0.03 10.96 0.02
C ILE A 2 -1.04 9.82 -0.16
N VAL A 3 -1.04 8.75 0.63
CA VAL A 3 -1.90 7.58 0.29
C VAL A 3 -3.35 7.74 0.79
N HIS A 4 -3.57 8.47 1.88
CA HIS A 4 -4.91 8.71 2.45
C HIS A 4 -5.65 9.89 1.78
N ASP A 5 -4.92 10.81 1.14
CA ASP A 5 -5.50 11.89 0.35
C ASP A 5 -6.00 11.39 -1.03
N TYR A 6 -5.37 10.35 -1.58
CA TYR A 6 -5.69 9.88 -2.92
C TYR A 6 -7.09 9.25 -3.03
N PHE A 7 -7.51 8.48 -2.02
CA PHE A 7 -8.80 7.79 -2.06
C PHE A 7 -9.98 8.72 -1.74
N ASN A 8 -9.80 9.66 -0.80
CA ASN A 8 -10.83 10.64 -0.44
C ASN A 8 -11.02 11.72 -1.51
N ARG A 9 -9.97 12.12 -2.23
CA ARG A 9 -10.06 13.02 -3.39
C ARG A 9 -10.81 12.39 -4.57
N TYR A 10 -10.67 11.08 -4.77
CA TYR A 10 -11.38 10.36 -5.83
C TYR A 10 -12.88 10.21 -5.54
N LYS A 11 -13.28 10.00 -4.28
CA LYS A 11 -14.67 9.74 -3.91
C LYS A 11 -15.63 10.87 -4.34
N ASN A 12 -15.22 12.13 -4.18
CA ASN A 12 -15.98 13.31 -4.63
C ASN A 12 -15.94 13.52 -6.17
N PHE A 13 -14.99 12.90 -6.88
CA PHE A 13 -14.82 13.02 -8.33
C PHE A 13 -15.68 12.00 -9.10
N VAL A 14 -16.06 10.87 -8.50
CA VAL A 14 -16.77 9.78 -9.20
C VAL A 14 -18.30 9.92 -9.19
N GLU A 15 -18.86 10.72 -8.27
CA GLU A 15 -20.32 10.84 -8.10
C GLU A 15 -21.01 11.50 -9.31
N GLY A 16 -20.31 12.35 -10.07
CA GLY A 16 -20.85 13.02 -11.27
C GLY A 16 -20.51 12.38 -12.62
N LEU A 17 -19.86 11.21 -12.65
CA LEU A 17 -19.32 10.65 -13.89
C LEU A 17 -20.24 9.64 -14.57
N THR A 18 -20.16 9.60 -15.90
CA THR A 18 -20.85 8.61 -16.72
C THR A 18 -20.25 7.22 -16.53
N GLN A 19 -21.02 6.18 -16.87
CA GLN A 19 -20.59 4.78 -16.71
C GLN A 19 -19.29 4.44 -17.46
N LYS A 20 -19.05 5.09 -18.60
CA LYS A 20 -17.86 4.88 -19.43
C LYS A 20 -16.61 5.53 -18.82
N GLU A 21 -16.76 6.71 -18.22
CA GLU A 21 -15.69 7.41 -17.50
C GLU A 21 -15.33 6.69 -16.20
N LYS A 22 -16.35 6.20 -15.48
CA LYS A 22 -16.20 5.33 -14.32
C LYS A 22 -15.37 4.09 -14.68
N SER A 23 -15.69 3.41 -15.79
CA SER A 23 -14.96 2.21 -16.21
C SER A 23 -13.49 2.50 -16.58
N LYS A 24 -13.20 3.62 -17.27
CA LYS A 24 -11.80 4.03 -17.56
C LYS A 24 -11.02 4.42 -16.31
N ILE A 25 -11.68 5.08 -15.36
CA ILE A 25 -11.06 5.46 -14.09
C ILE A 25 -10.83 4.23 -13.23
N ILE A 26 -11.78 3.30 -13.17
CA ILE A 26 -11.63 2.00 -12.50
C ILE A 26 -10.47 1.23 -13.14
N ASP A 27 -10.41 1.09 -14.46
CA ASP A 27 -9.29 0.43 -15.16
C ASP A 27 -7.95 1.16 -14.88
N LYS A 28 -7.93 2.49 -14.85
CA LYS A 28 -6.74 3.27 -14.45
C LYS A 28 -6.37 3.06 -12.97
N LEU A 29 -7.35 3.02 -12.06
CA LEU A 29 -7.14 2.80 -10.63
C LEU A 29 -6.73 1.35 -10.35
N GLU A 30 -7.22 0.38 -11.12
CA GLU A 30 -6.80 -1.02 -11.10
C GLU A 30 -5.37 -1.16 -11.60
N ARG A 31 -4.98 -0.42 -12.66
CA ARG A 31 -3.59 -0.31 -13.13
C ARG A 31 -2.68 0.42 -12.14
N LEU A 32 -3.18 1.39 -11.38
CA LEU A 32 -2.44 2.07 -10.31
C LEU A 32 -2.35 1.19 -9.04
N GLN A 33 -3.38 0.37 -8.76
CA GLN A 33 -3.34 -0.72 -7.78
C GLN A 33 -2.47 -1.88 -8.25
N ALA A 34 -2.16 -1.99 -9.56
CA ALA A 34 -1.25 -3.00 -10.11
C ALA A 34 0.23 -2.75 -9.77
N PHE A 35 0.56 -1.67 -9.04
CA PHE A 35 1.87 -1.48 -8.41
C PHE A 35 1.95 -2.04 -6.98
N CYS A 36 1.42 -3.25 -6.80
CA CYS A 36 1.87 -4.18 -5.75
C CYS A 36 1.94 -5.58 -6.38
N PRO A 37 3.02 -5.89 -7.12
CA PRO A 37 3.14 -7.17 -7.80
C PRO A 37 3.28 -8.29 -6.76
N LYS A 38 2.59 -9.39 -7.06
CA LYS A 38 2.56 -10.65 -6.30
C LYS A 38 1.79 -10.58 -4.98
N PHE A 39 0.46 -10.40 -5.08
CA PHE A 39 -0.49 -10.82 -4.05
C PHE A 39 -0.37 -12.34 -3.85
N PRO A 40 0.35 -12.85 -2.82
CA PRO A 40 0.70 -14.26 -2.77
C PRO A 40 -0.30 -14.96 -1.86
N TYR A 41 -1.60 -14.93 -2.19
CA TYR A 41 -2.53 -15.92 -1.64
C TYR A 41 -3.85 -16.03 -2.40
N ARG A 42 -4.20 -17.26 -2.78
CA ARG A 42 -5.49 -17.63 -3.36
C ARG A 42 -6.68 -17.51 -2.39
N ARG A 43 -6.48 -17.12 -1.11
CA ARG A 43 -7.56 -17.15 -0.08
C ARG A 43 -7.79 -15.87 0.73
N VAL A 44 -7.09 -14.76 0.45
CA VAL A 44 -7.39 -13.48 1.14
C VAL A 44 -8.36 -12.67 0.30
N ASN A 45 -9.52 -12.35 0.87
CA ASN A 45 -10.49 -11.47 0.23
C ASN A 45 -9.89 -10.06 0.06
N ARG A 46 -9.73 -9.61 -1.20
CA ARG A 46 -9.14 -8.31 -1.54
C ARG A 46 -9.84 -7.14 -0.84
N ARG A 47 -11.16 -7.17 -0.71
CA ARG A 47 -11.95 -6.14 -0.01
C ARG A 47 -11.62 -6.12 1.48
N LYS A 48 -11.55 -7.29 2.13
CA LYS A 48 -11.17 -7.40 3.55
C LYS A 48 -9.75 -6.85 3.79
N TYR A 49 -8.82 -7.15 2.89
CA TYR A 49 -7.46 -6.62 2.95
C TYR A 49 -7.41 -5.10 2.75
N ALA A 50 -8.11 -4.56 1.75
CA ALA A 50 -8.19 -3.13 1.53
C ALA A 50 -8.80 -2.38 2.74
N MET A 51 -9.83 -2.95 3.36
CA MET A 51 -10.41 -2.42 4.59
C MET A 51 -9.43 -2.48 5.76
N TYR A 52 -8.65 -3.56 5.87
CA TYR A 52 -7.62 -3.68 6.90
C TYR A 52 -6.54 -2.61 6.77
N LEU A 53 -6.04 -2.34 5.56
CA LEU A 53 -5.05 -1.29 5.33
C LEU A 53 -5.58 0.12 5.64
N GLN A 54 -6.89 0.31 5.62
CA GLN A 54 -7.54 1.56 6.03
C GLN A 54 -7.85 1.60 7.54
N SER A 55 -7.74 0.47 8.24
CA SER A 55 -8.05 0.39 9.66
C SER A 55 -7.08 1.20 10.51
N GLU A 56 -7.59 1.75 11.61
CA GLU A 56 -6.78 2.49 12.57
C GLU A 56 -5.61 1.66 13.12
N ARG A 57 -5.83 0.34 13.29
CA ARG A 57 -4.79 -0.59 13.77
C ARG A 57 -3.60 -0.66 12.81
N TRP A 58 -3.85 -0.78 11.51
CA TRP A 58 -2.77 -0.75 10.52
C TRP A 58 -2.08 0.63 10.50
N GLN A 59 -2.86 1.71 10.51
CA GLN A 59 -2.30 3.07 10.47
C GLN A 59 -1.45 3.39 11.71
N LYS A 60 -1.83 2.90 12.90
CA LYS A 60 -1.02 2.97 14.14
C LYS A 60 0.32 2.26 13.96
N LYS A 61 0.31 1.05 13.38
CA LYS A 61 1.51 0.26 13.09
C LYS A 61 2.43 0.99 12.10
N VAL A 62 1.88 1.54 11.03
CA VAL A 62 2.63 2.33 10.04
C VAL A 62 3.31 3.53 10.70
N ARG A 63 2.58 4.33 11.48
CA ARG A 63 3.14 5.50 12.18
C ARG A 63 4.26 5.10 13.13
N TYR A 64 4.05 4.05 13.92
CA TYR A 64 5.05 3.53 14.85
C TYR A 64 6.33 3.09 14.11
N LEU A 65 6.20 2.33 13.03
CA LEU A 65 7.35 1.87 12.25
C LEU A 65 8.11 3.01 11.57
N LEU A 66 7.41 4.00 11.01
CA LEU A 66 8.03 5.17 10.39
C LEU A 66 8.71 6.09 11.41
N ALA A 67 8.17 6.19 12.63
CA ALA A 67 8.81 6.92 13.73
C ALA A 67 10.07 6.19 14.25
N LYS A 68 10.03 4.86 14.31
CA LYS A 68 11.14 4.01 14.75
C LYS A 68 12.26 3.92 13.70
N HIS A 69 11.89 3.91 12.42
CA HIS A 69 12.82 3.77 11.30
C HIS A 69 12.69 4.97 10.36
N VAL A 70 13.41 6.04 10.70
CA VAL A 70 13.44 7.31 9.93
C VAL A 70 14.26 7.23 8.64
N LYS A 71 14.81 6.05 8.30
CA LYS A 71 15.60 5.79 7.10
C LYS A 71 15.17 4.47 6.47
N CYS A 72 15.30 4.39 5.15
CA CYS A 72 15.17 3.18 4.37
C CYS A 72 16.13 2.13 4.91
N GLN A 73 15.60 0.97 5.29
CA GLN A 73 16.40 -0.12 5.86
C GLN A 73 17.26 -0.85 4.81
N CYS A 74 17.13 -0.50 3.53
CA CYS A 74 17.95 -1.06 2.44
C CYS A 74 19.08 -0.12 2.01
N CYS A 75 18.82 1.18 1.83
CA CYS A 75 19.80 2.12 1.29
C CYS A 75 20.09 3.35 2.17
N GLY A 76 19.39 3.51 3.30
CA GLY A 76 19.59 4.64 4.21
C GLY A 76 18.91 5.96 3.81
N TYR A 77 18.25 6.04 2.65
CA TYR A 77 17.49 7.23 2.23
C TYR A 77 16.33 7.53 3.19
N ASP A 78 16.08 8.80 3.53
CA ASP A 78 15.16 9.22 4.60
C ASP A 78 13.85 9.86 4.11
N ARG A 79 13.66 9.99 2.79
CA ARG A 79 12.43 10.53 2.19
C ARG A 79 11.62 9.45 1.50
N ASP A 80 10.32 9.73 1.34
CA ASP A 80 9.36 8.86 0.63
C ASP A 80 9.36 7.41 1.13
N LEU A 81 9.37 7.28 2.46
CA LEU A 81 9.38 6.00 3.16
C LEU A 81 8.00 5.35 3.16
N VAL A 82 7.97 4.05 2.88
CA VAL A 82 6.79 3.19 2.85
C VAL A 82 7.07 1.88 3.57
N ILE A 83 6.00 1.24 4.06
CA ILE A 83 6.09 -0.10 4.66
C ILE A 83 5.96 -1.15 3.57
N HIS A 84 6.97 -2.01 3.46
CA HIS A 84 6.98 -3.19 2.62
C HIS A 84 6.72 -4.44 3.46
N HIS A 85 5.90 -5.36 2.94
CA HIS A 85 5.68 -6.66 3.55
C HIS A 85 6.75 -7.64 3.09
N LYS A 86 7.63 -8.08 3.99
CA LYS A 86 8.60 -9.16 3.73
C LYS A 86 7.91 -10.51 3.55
N THR A 87 6.78 -10.70 4.22
CA THR A 87 5.97 -11.91 4.16
C THR A 87 4.50 -11.57 4.42
N TYR A 88 3.60 -12.36 3.81
CA TYR A 88 2.15 -12.26 4.00
C TYR A 88 1.59 -13.38 4.90
N LYS A 89 2.44 -14.19 5.53
CA LYS A 89 2.03 -15.34 6.35
C LYS A 89 1.09 -14.95 7.51
N ASN A 90 1.34 -13.80 8.14
CA ASN A 90 0.57 -13.29 9.28
C ASN A 90 -0.28 -12.09 8.88
N ILE A 91 -0.87 -12.09 7.68
CA ILE A 91 -1.69 -10.95 7.23
C ILE A 91 -2.84 -10.72 8.21
N PHE A 92 -3.13 -9.45 8.50
CA PHE A 92 -3.97 -9.00 9.61
C PHE A 92 -3.33 -9.11 11.00
N GLU A 93 -2.17 -9.73 11.19
CA GLU A 93 -1.51 -9.85 12.50
C GLU A 93 0.01 -9.70 12.38
N GLU A 94 0.46 -8.85 11.44
CA GLU A 94 1.87 -8.76 11.05
C GLU A 94 2.70 -8.30 12.25
N GLN A 95 3.81 -8.99 12.49
CA GLN A 95 4.79 -8.56 13.48
C GLN A 95 5.77 -7.58 12.83
N GLU A 96 6.54 -6.84 13.62
CA GLU A 96 7.58 -5.94 13.07
C GLU A 96 8.55 -6.68 12.14
N LYS A 97 8.88 -7.94 12.46
CA LYS A 97 9.76 -8.79 11.63
C LYS A 97 9.17 -9.11 10.25
N ASP A 98 7.85 -9.02 10.08
CA ASP A 98 7.15 -9.28 8.81
C ASP A 98 7.17 -8.03 7.90
N LEU A 99 7.56 -6.88 8.44
CA LEU A 99 7.50 -5.58 7.79
C LEU A 99 8.87 -4.92 7.72
N THR A 100 9.09 -4.07 6.73
CA THR A 100 10.32 -3.27 6.62
C THR A 100 10.03 -1.90 6.02
N VAL A 101 10.76 -0.88 6.45
CA VAL A 101 10.65 0.48 5.94
C VAL A 101 11.61 0.66 4.77
N LEU A 102 11.09 0.99 3.59
CA LEU A 102 11.86 1.22 2.37
C LEU A 102 11.49 2.57 1.77
N CYS A 103 12.44 3.21 1.07
CA CYS A 103 12.07 4.28 0.15
C CYS A 103 11.36 3.73 -1.08
N HIS A 104 10.61 4.56 -1.79
CA HIS A 104 9.93 4.18 -3.04
C HIS A 104 10.84 3.48 -4.06
N HIS A 105 12.09 3.92 -4.22
CA HIS A 105 13.03 3.31 -5.16
C HIS A 105 13.35 1.85 -4.78
N CYS A 106 13.75 1.62 -3.52
CA CYS A 106 14.02 0.28 -3.01
C CYS A 106 12.76 -0.59 -3.02
N HIS A 107 11.61 -0.02 -2.64
CA HIS A 107 10.33 -0.71 -2.69
C HIS A 107 10.00 -1.23 -4.10
N ASN A 108 10.16 -0.39 -5.12
CA ASN A 108 9.92 -0.79 -6.51
C ASN A 108 10.95 -1.81 -7.00
N ARG A 109 12.22 -1.68 -6.59
CA ARG A 109 13.26 -2.65 -6.94
C ARG A 109 12.93 -4.06 -6.41
N VAL A 110 12.45 -4.18 -5.17
CA VAL A 110 12.04 -5.49 -4.61
C VAL A 110 10.91 -6.11 -5.43
N HIS A 111 9.98 -5.29 -5.89
CA HIS A 111 8.82 -5.70 -6.68
C HIS A 111 9.14 -6.05 -8.14
N ASN A 112 10.13 -5.39 -8.74
CA ASN A 112 10.53 -5.57 -10.14
C ASN A 112 11.60 -6.65 -10.35
N SER A 113 12.26 -7.13 -9.29
CA SER A 113 13.36 -8.11 -9.40
C SER A 113 12.87 -9.56 -9.56
N ASN A 114 11.73 -9.79 -10.23
CA ASN A 114 11.02 -11.06 -10.10
C ASN A 114 10.18 -11.44 -11.32
#